data_AF-A0A432U0N5-F1
#
_entry.id   AF-A0A432U0N5-F1
#
_cell.length_a   1.000
_cell.length_b   1.000
_cell.length_c   1.000
_cell.angle_alpha   90.00
_cell.angle_beta   90.00
_cell.angle_gamma   90.00
#
_symmetry.space_group_name_H-M   'P 1'
#
loop_
_entity.id
_entity.type
_entity.pdbx_description
1 polymer ?
#
loop_
_entity_poly.entity_id
_entity_poly.type
_entity_poly.pdbx_seq_one_letter_code
_entity_poly.pdbx_strand_id
1 'polypeptide(L)'
;MHSTAKQTQAYDFKTRDIKVLRKLLPYLLKMRTRVIWATLFLIAAKLANVAVPVVLKEIVDSLDQTNVLMILPLGMLFAYGGLRLASSLFNELRDAIFAKVRYHAMHLIALGVFKHLHTLDLSFHLDRRIGGITRDIDRGTQSVSTLLSIFVFNIIPSFFEICLVIGLLWINYDSFFALISLLTVVFYIALTLAITTWRMKYRYQMNDMQSEANTNAVDSLINYETVKYFNREDFEVNRY
;
A
#
# COMPACT_ATOMS: atom_id res chain seq x y z
N MET A 1 -34.31 16.44 24.46
CA MET A 1 -34.24 15.83 23.11
C MET A 1 -32.89 15.14 22.98
N HIS A 2 -32.85 13.82 23.19
CA HIS A 2 -31.64 13.01 23.02
C HIS A 2 -31.36 12.88 21.52
N SER A 3 -30.30 13.55 21.05
CA SER A 3 -29.71 13.22 19.76
C SER A 3 -29.02 11.87 19.91
N THR A 4 -29.70 10.80 19.51
CA THR A 4 -29.08 9.50 19.25
C THR A 4 -28.03 9.71 18.17
N ALA A 5 -26.79 9.98 18.59
CA ALA A 5 -25.61 9.84 17.76
C ALA A 5 -25.71 8.45 17.13
N LYS A 6 -25.97 8.39 15.83
CA LYS A 6 -25.89 7.15 15.06
C LYS A 6 -24.50 6.60 15.33
N GLN A 7 -24.41 5.59 16.18
CA GLN A 7 -23.22 4.79 16.36
C GLN A 7 -22.74 4.44 14.95
N THR A 8 -21.54 4.87 14.61
CA THR A 8 -20.85 4.51 13.37
C THR A 8 -20.84 2.99 13.34
N GLN A 9 -21.77 2.38 12.60
CA GLN A 9 -21.90 0.92 12.52
C GLN A 9 -20.52 0.37 12.15
N ALA A 10 -20.06 -0.63 12.92
CA ALA A 10 -18.78 -1.29 12.67
C ALA A 10 -18.69 -1.64 11.19
N TYR A 11 -17.73 -1.02 10.51
CA TYR A 11 -17.58 -1.03 9.06
C TYR A 11 -17.45 -2.49 8.57
N ASP A 12 -18.45 -2.99 7.83
CA ASP A 12 -18.42 -4.36 7.27
C ASP A 12 -17.35 -4.45 6.17
N PHE A 13 -16.15 -4.82 6.60
CA PHE A 13 -14.91 -4.83 5.82
C PHE A 13 -14.94 -5.84 4.67
N LYS A 14 -15.75 -6.89 4.76
CA LYS A 14 -15.51 -8.10 3.96
C LYS A 14 -16.08 -8.04 2.54
N THR A 15 -17.11 -7.23 2.30
CA THR A 15 -17.95 -7.35 1.10
C THR A 15 -17.89 -6.14 0.15
N ARG A 16 -17.46 -4.97 0.64
CA ARG A 16 -17.41 -3.72 -0.15
C ARG A 16 -16.05 -3.44 -0.79
N ASP A 17 -14.95 -3.84 -0.18
CA ASP A 17 -13.59 -3.49 -0.65
C ASP A 17 -13.24 -4.13 -2.01
N ILE A 18 -13.64 -5.38 -2.24
CA ILE A 18 -13.45 -6.06 -3.54
C ILE A 18 -14.24 -5.35 -4.66
N LYS A 19 -15.44 -4.82 -4.36
CA LYS A 19 -16.24 -4.07 -5.33
C LYS A 19 -15.60 -2.72 -5.65
N VAL A 20 -14.96 -2.06 -4.67
CA VAL A 20 -14.23 -0.81 -4.87
C VAL A 20 -12.96 -1.05 -5.70
N LEU A 21 -12.16 -2.06 -5.37
CA LEU A 21 -11.00 -2.48 -6.17
C LEU A 21 -11.37 -2.79 -7.62
N ARG A 22 -12.49 -3.51 -7.84
CA ARG A 22 -12.99 -3.84 -9.18
C ARG A 22 -13.45 -2.60 -9.97
N LYS A 23 -13.94 -1.55 -9.29
CA LYS A 23 -14.28 -0.27 -9.91
C LYS A 23 -13.04 0.56 -10.30
N LEU A 24 -11.88 0.30 -9.69
CA LEU A 24 -10.62 1.00 -9.98
C LEU A 24 -9.80 0.33 -11.09
N LEU A 25 -9.96 -0.98 -11.29
CA LEU A 25 -9.39 -1.77 -12.38
C LEU A 25 -9.53 -1.15 -13.79
N PRO A 26 -10.70 -0.64 -14.22
CA PRO A 26 -10.83 -0.02 -15.55
C PRO A 26 -9.96 1.24 -15.74
N TYR A 27 -9.59 1.95 -14.67
CA TYR A 27 -8.70 3.12 -14.76
C TYR A 27 -7.25 2.70 -15.03
N LEU A 28 -6.78 1.59 -14.45
CA LEU A 28 -5.50 0.97 -14.84
C LEU A 28 -5.53 0.44 -16.27
N LEU A 29 -6.64 -0.20 -16.64
CA LEU A 29 -6.83 -0.75 -17.98
C LEU A 29 -7.01 0.32 -19.07
N LYS A 30 -7.09 1.61 -18.73
CA LYS A 30 -6.99 2.71 -19.70
C LYS A 30 -5.54 2.99 -20.11
N MET A 31 -4.57 2.53 -19.32
CA MET A 31 -3.13 2.64 -19.56
C MET A 31 -2.45 1.28 -19.82
N ARG A 32 -3.13 0.37 -20.53
CA ARG A 32 -2.71 -1.04 -20.68
C ARG A 32 -1.25 -1.18 -21.09
N THR A 33 -0.80 -0.41 -22.07
CA THR A 33 0.56 -0.51 -22.60
C THR A 33 1.62 -0.21 -21.53
N ARG A 34 1.46 0.87 -20.76
CA ARG A 34 2.41 1.25 -19.70
C ARG A 34 2.36 0.28 -18.53
N VAL A 35 1.18 -0.18 -18.13
CA VAL A 35 1.04 -1.16 -17.05
C VAL A 35 1.68 -2.50 -17.46
N ILE A 36 1.47 -2.95 -18.71
CA ILE A 36 2.08 -4.19 -19.23
C ILE A 36 3.60 -4.10 -19.25
N TRP A 37 4.17 -3.04 -19.83
CA TRP A 37 5.62 -2.83 -19.85
C TRP A 37 6.20 -2.82 -18.44
N ALA A 38 5.53 -2.14 -17.53
CA ALA A 38 6.01 -2.00 -16.18
C ALA A 38 5.89 -3.35 -15.42
N THR A 39 4.79 -4.08 -15.55
CA THR A 39 4.65 -5.45 -15.03
C THR A 39 5.71 -6.39 -15.61
N LEU A 40 6.09 -6.24 -16.88
CA LEU A 40 7.14 -7.04 -17.51
C LEU A 40 8.53 -6.74 -16.93
N PHE A 41 8.89 -5.46 -16.78
CA PHE A 41 10.13 -5.06 -16.09
C PHE A 41 10.17 -5.53 -14.63
N LEU A 42 9.03 -5.51 -13.96
CA LEU A 42 8.87 -5.99 -12.60
C LEU A 42 9.12 -7.49 -12.49
N ILE A 43 8.56 -8.28 -13.41
CA ILE A 43 8.82 -9.72 -13.48
C ILE A 43 10.31 -9.98 -13.74
N ALA A 44 10.92 -9.26 -14.68
CA ALA A 44 12.35 -9.39 -14.98
C ALA A 44 13.24 -9.04 -13.78
N ALA A 45 12.97 -7.93 -13.08
CA ALA A 45 13.70 -7.55 -11.87
C ALA A 45 13.52 -8.57 -10.74
N LYS A 46 12.34 -9.18 -10.61
CA LYS A 46 12.08 -10.22 -9.60
C LYS A 46 12.76 -11.54 -9.93
N LEU A 47 12.79 -11.94 -11.20
CA LEU A 47 13.59 -13.08 -11.66
C LEU A 47 15.08 -12.87 -11.33
N ALA A 48 15.62 -11.68 -11.57
CA ALA A 48 17.00 -11.34 -11.21
C ALA A 48 17.23 -11.42 -9.69
N ASN A 49 16.30 -10.91 -8.87
CA ASN A 49 16.41 -11.01 -7.41
C ASN A 49 16.42 -12.45 -6.90
N VAL A 50 15.60 -13.34 -7.46
CA VAL A 50 15.59 -14.75 -7.06
C VAL A 50 16.79 -15.52 -7.64
N ALA A 51 17.38 -15.06 -8.74
CA ALA A 51 18.61 -15.63 -9.26
C ALA A 51 19.83 -15.37 -8.35
N VAL A 52 19.86 -14.27 -7.59
CA VAL A 52 20.97 -13.94 -6.66
C VAL A 52 21.28 -15.08 -5.67
N PRO A 53 20.31 -15.63 -4.89
CA PRO A 53 20.58 -16.73 -3.97
C PRO A 53 20.94 -18.05 -4.68
N VAL A 54 20.46 -18.29 -5.91
CA VAL A 54 20.86 -19.48 -6.70
C VAL A 54 22.32 -19.40 -7.08
N VAL A 55 22.76 -18.25 -7.60
CA VAL A 55 24.18 -18.01 -7.89
C VAL A 55 24.99 -18.14 -6.61
N LEU A 56 24.55 -17.54 -5.49
CA LEU A 56 25.25 -17.68 -4.21
C LEU A 56 25.40 -19.14 -3.76
N LYS A 57 24.39 -19.98 -3.99
CA LYS A 57 24.48 -21.43 -3.71
C LYS A 57 25.59 -22.07 -4.54
N GLU A 58 25.63 -21.82 -5.85
CA GLU A 58 26.68 -22.38 -6.73
C GLU A 58 28.08 -21.94 -6.30
N ILE A 59 28.22 -20.71 -5.78
CA ILE A 59 29.49 -20.23 -5.22
C ILE A 59 29.87 -21.05 -4.00
N VAL A 60 28.98 -21.19 -3.02
CA VAL A 60 29.26 -21.93 -1.79
C VAL A 60 29.57 -23.40 -2.10
N ASP A 61 28.79 -24.05 -2.97
CA ASP A 61 29.00 -25.44 -3.37
C ASP A 61 30.34 -25.64 -4.12
N SER A 62 30.81 -24.63 -4.84
CA SER A 62 32.10 -24.66 -5.55
C SER A 62 33.29 -24.42 -4.63
N LEU A 63 33.14 -23.66 -3.53
CA LEU A 63 34.21 -23.44 -2.55
C LEU A 63 34.42 -24.64 -1.62
N ASP A 64 33.41 -25.51 -1.45
CA ASP A 64 33.49 -26.71 -0.61
C ASP A 64 34.31 -27.85 -1.26
N GLN A 65 34.57 -27.77 -2.57
CA GLN A 65 35.39 -28.75 -3.28
C GLN A 65 36.90 -28.45 -3.14
N THR A 66 37.67 -29.43 -2.65
CA THR A 66 39.08 -29.29 -2.24
C THR A 66 40.08 -29.00 -3.39
N ASN A 67 39.63 -28.87 -4.63
CA ASN A 67 40.51 -28.83 -5.81
C ASN A 67 40.14 -27.73 -6.82
N VAL A 68 39.86 -26.52 -6.31
CA VAL A 68 39.44 -25.39 -7.15
C VAL A 68 40.56 -24.36 -7.27
N LEU A 69 40.94 -24.03 -8.51
CA LEU A 69 41.83 -22.89 -8.83
C LEU A 69 41.25 -21.62 -8.20
N MET A 70 42.05 -20.89 -7.42
CA MET A 70 41.64 -19.69 -6.66
C MET A 70 41.01 -18.56 -7.50
N ILE A 71 41.10 -18.65 -8.83
CA ILE A 71 40.44 -17.79 -9.83
C ILE A 71 38.92 -18.03 -9.91
N LEU A 72 38.44 -19.27 -9.69
CA LEU A 72 37.02 -19.61 -9.80
C LEU A 72 36.17 -19.01 -8.66
N PRO A 73 36.59 -19.08 -7.37
CA PRO A 73 35.89 -18.43 -6.25
C PRO A 73 35.85 -16.90 -6.36
N LEU A 74 36.95 -16.28 -6.84
CA LEU A 74 37.04 -14.82 -6.98
C LEU A 74 36.10 -14.31 -8.08
N GLY A 75 36.09 -14.96 -9.25
CA GLY A 75 35.20 -14.61 -10.36
C GLY A 75 33.72 -14.76 -9.98
N MET A 76 33.41 -15.80 -9.22
CA MET A 76 32.10 -16.03 -8.62
C MET A 76 31.69 -14.94 -7.63
N LEU A 77 32.60 -14.50 -6.74
CA LEU A 77 32.33 -13.43 -5.79
C LEU A 77 32.07 -12.09 -6.49
N PHE A 78 32.83 -11.78 -7.55
CA PHE A 78 32.55 -10.64 -8.42
C PHE A 78 31.22 -10.80 -9.19
N ALA A 79 30.88 -12.02 -9.64
CA ALA A 79 29.59 -12.29 -10.28
C ALA A 79 28.42 -12.09 -9.31
N TYR A 80 28.53 -12.52 -8.05
CA TYR A 80 27.54 -12.25 -7.00
C TYR A 80 27.41 -10.75 -6.71
N GLY A 81 28.54 -10.05 -6.55
CA GLY A 81 28.56 -8.59 -6.37
C GLY A 81 27.89 -7.87 -7.55
N GLY A 82 28.22 -8.27 -8.76
CA GLY A 82 27.62 -7.78 -10.01
C GLY A 82 26.13 -8.06 -10.10
N LEU A 83 25.68 -9.29 -9.79
CA LEU A 83 24.26 -9.66 -9.78
C LEU A 83 23.48 -8.87 -8.74
N ARG A 84 24.06 -8.67 -7.55
CA ARG A 84 23.44 -7.90 -6.47
C ARG A 84 23.31 -6.43 -6.82
N LEU A 85 24.37 -5.83 -7.39
CA LEU A 85 24.33 -4.47 -7.89
C LEU A 85 23.33 -4.30 -9.03
N ALA A 86 23.34 -5.23 -10.00
CA ALA A 86 22.38 -5.26 -11.10
C ALA A 86 20.95 -5.38 -10.59
N SER A 87 20.70 -6.27 -9.64
CA SER A 87 19.37 -6.44 -9.03
C SER A 87 18.88 -5.18 -8.32
N SER A 88 19.77 -4.52 -7.57
CA SER A 88 19.46 -3.23 -6.92
C SER A 88 19.18 -2.13 -7.95
N LEU A 89 20.01 -2.04 -9.00
CA LEU A 89 19.83 -1.09 -10.09
C LEU A 89 18.52 -1.32 -10.84
N PHE A 90 18.17 -2.56 -11.16
CA PHE A 90 16.92 -2.89 -11.83
C PHE A 90 15.69 -2.59 -10.95
N ASN A 91 15.80 -2.78 -9.64
CA ASN A 91 14.75 -2.37 -8.70
C ASN A 91 14.57 -0.84 -8.67
N GLU A 92 15.65 -0.07 -8.60
CA GLU A 92 15.58 1.40 -8.65
C GLU A 92 15.06 1.91 -10.00
N LEU A 93 15.54 1.34 -11.10
CA LEU A 93 15.11 1.72 -12.45
C LEU A 93 13.63 1.40 -12.67
N ARG A 94 13.18 0.25 -12.17
CA ARG A 94 11.76 -0.11 -12.11
C ARG A 94 11.00 0.97 -11.34
N ASP A 95 11.39 1.28 -10.11
CA ASP A 95 10.68 2.26 -9.28
C ASP A 95 10.62 3.65 -9.92
N ALA A 96 11.69 4.09 -10.59
CA ALA A 96 11.74 5.32 -11.35
C ALA A 96 10.77 5.32 -12.55
N ILE A 97 10.79 4.28 -13.39
CA ILE A 97 9.89 4.14 -14.55
C ILE A 97 8.43 4.14 -14.08
N PHE A 98 8.16 3.45 -12.99
CA PHE A 98 6.82 3.29 -12.47
C PHE A 98 6.30 4.49 -11.68
N ALA A 99 7.17 5.31 -11.10
CA ALA A 99 6.75 6.59 -10.50
C ALA A 99 5.92 7.43 -11.48
N LYS A 100 6.32 7.46 -12.76
CA LYS A 100 5.58 8.16 -13.81
C LYS A 100 4.19 7.58 -14.06
N VAL A 101 4.03 6.25 -13.92
CA VAL A 101 2.72 5.58 -14.02
C VAL A 101 1.84 5.93 -12.82
N ARG A 102 2.42 5.96 -11.60
CA ARG A 102 1.72 6.35 -10.36
C ARG A 102 1.14 7.76 -10.45
N TYR A 103 1.97 8.74 -10.79
CA TYR A 103 1.53 10.13 -10.88
C TYR A 103 0.49 10.34 -11.99
N HIS A 104 0.60 9.61 -13.10
CA HIS A 104 -0.40 9.70 -14.16
C HIS A 104 -1.74 9.08 -13.75
N ALA A 105 -1.74 7.93 -13.07
CA ALA A 105 -2.97 7.32 -12.54
C ALA A 105 -3.66 8.25 -11.53
N MET A 106 -2.88 8.87 -10.64
CA MET A 106 -3.37 9.87 -9.69
C MET A 106 -4.04 11.05 -10.42
N HIS A 107 -3.39 11.59 -11.45
CA HIS A 107 -3.92 12.70 -12.23
C HIS A 107 -5.24 12.36 -12.92
N LEU A 108 -5.36 11.17 -13.54
CA LEU A 108 -6.60 10.73 -14.19
C LEU A 108 -7.76 10.59 -13.21
N ILE A 109 -7.49 10.09 -12.00
CA ILE A 109 -8.51 9.91 -10.97
C ILE A 109 -8.96 11.27 -10.45
N ALA A 110 -8.03 12.18 -10.16
CA ALA A 110 -8.35 13.55 -9.75
C ALA A 110 -9.17 14.29 -10.82
N LEU A 111 -8.77 14.19 -12.09
CA LEU A 111 -9.49 14.79 -13.22
C LEU A 111 -10.91 14.21 -13.38
N GLY A 112 -11.08 12.89 -13.18
CA GLY A 112 -12.38 12.24 -13.24
C GLY A 112 -13.34 12.74 -12.18
N VAL A 113 -12.85 12.90 -10.94
CA VAL A 113 -13.64 13.45 -9.83
C VAL A 113 -13.96 14.92 -10.05
N PHE A 114 -12.98 15.72 -10.49
CA PHE A 114 -13.18 17.13 -10.82
C PHE A 114 -14.23 17.34 -11.91
N LYS A 115 -14.19 16.52 -12.98
CA LYS A 115 -15.20 16.55 -14.03
C LYS A 115 -16.60 16.19 -13.50
N HIS A 116 -16.69 15.20 -12.61
CA HIS A 116 -17.97 14.80 -12.03
C HIS A 116 -18.57 15.90 -11.13
N LEU A 117 -17.74 16.63 -10.38
CA LEU A 117 -18.22 17.77 -9.60
C LEU A 117 -18.94 18.80 -10.46
N HIS A 118 -18.37 19.14 -11.61
CA HIS A 118 -19.00 20.08 -12.56
C HIS A 118 -20.33 19.60 -13.15
N THR A 119 -20.65 18.31 -13.04
CA THR A 119 -21.93 17.75 -13.49
C THR A 119 -23.00 17.72 -12.40
N LEU A 120 -22.68 18.10 -11.17
CA LEU A 120 -23.63 18.11 -10.05
C LEU A 120 -24.42 19.42 -10.00
N ASP A 121 -25.66 19.33 -9.51
CA ASP A 121 -26.59 20.46 -9.47
C ASP A 121 -26.11 21.60 -8.58
N LEU A 122 -26.65 22.80 -8.83
CA LEU A 122 -26.37 24.01 -8.04
C LEU A 122 -26.70 23.80 -6.55
N SER A 123 -27.77 23.06 -6.24
CA SER A 123 -28.14 22.71 -4.86
C SER A 123 -27.05 21.91 -4.14
N PHE A 124 -26.33 21.03 -4.84
CA PHE A 124 -25.20 20.29 -4.26
C PHE A 124 -24.04 21.23 -3.88
N HIS A 125 -23.81 22.27 -4.69
CA HIS A 125 -22.75 23.25 -4.47
C HIS A 125 -23.09 24.30 -3.40
N LEU A 126 -24.38 24.61 -3.22
CA LEU A 126 -24.86 25.57 -2.21
C LEU A 126 -25.04 24.95 -0.81
N ASP A 127 -25.43 23.67 -0.74
CA ASP A 127 -25.75 22.99 0.53
C ASP A 127 -24.50 22.46 1.27
N ARG A 128 -23.37 22.32 0.57
CA ARG A 128 -22.13 21.80 1.17
C ARG A 128 -21.06 22.88 1.28
N ARG A 129 -20.37 22.91 2.43
CA ARG A 129 -19.14 23.68 2.63
C ARG A 129 -18.12 23.25 1.57
N ILE A 130 -17.86 24.09 0.57
CA ILE A 130 -16.96 23.80 -0.56
C ILE A 130 -15.59 23.27 -0.09
N GLY A 131 -15.06 23.79 1.03
CA GLY A 131 -13.79 23.33 1.61
C GLY A 131 -13.80 21.89 2.14
N GLY A 132 -14.95 21.37 2.61
CA GLY A 132 -15.09 19.98 3.04
C GLY A 132 -15.07 19.00 1.87
N ILE A 133 -15.80 19.33 0.79
CA ILE A 133 -15.84 18.51 -0.44
C ILE A 133 -14.46 18.43 -1.08
N THR A 134 -13.77 19.56 -1.26
CA THR A 134 -12.43 19.58 -1.86
C THR A 134 -11.44 18.73 -1.05
N ARG A 135 -11.49 18.83 0.28
CA ARG A 135 -10.63 18.02 1.16
C ARG A 135 -10.95 16.53 1.11
N ASP A 136 -12.23 16.17 1.04
CA ASP A 136 -12.65 14.77 0.93
C ASP A 136 -12.27 14.18 -0.43
N ILE A 137 -12.26 14.99 -1.48
CA ILE A 137 -11.79 14.62 -2.82
C ILE A 137 -10.28 14.44 -2.85
N ASP A 138 -9.50 15.39 -2.34
CA ASP A 138 -8.05 15.26 -2.27
C ASP A 138 -7.66 14.02 -1.46
N ARG A 139 -8.29 13.82 -0.29
CA ARG A 139 -8.06 12.63 0.53
C ARG A 139 -8.50 11.34 -0.17
N GLY A 140 -9.65 11.35 -0.82
CA GLY A 140 -10.21 10.19 -1.51
C GLY A 140 -9.38 9.76 -2.72
N THR A 141 -9.04 10.73 -3.58
CA THR A 141 -8.22 10.50 -4.78
C THR A 141 -6.80 10.08 -4.41
N GLN A 142 -6.20 10.71 -3.38
CA GLN A 142 -4.89 10.32 -2.86
C GLN A 142 -4.92 8.91 -2.24
N SER A 143 -5.95 8.58 -1.47
CA SER A 143 -6.10 7.24 -0.86
C SER A 143 -6.25 6.16 -1.93
N VAL A 144 -7.08 6.40 -2.94
CA VAL A 144 -7.26 5.48 -4.07
C VAL A 144 -5.95 5.27 -4.84
N SER A 145 -5.24 6.36 -5.16
CA SER A 145 -3.94 6.30 -5.82
C SER A 145 -2.92 5.50 -4.99
N THR A 146 -2.90 5.74 -3.68
CA THR A 146 -2.01 5.05 -2.73
C THR A 146 -2.32 3.56 -2.66
N LEU A 147 -3.59 3.18 -2.54
CA LEU A 147 -4.01 1.77 -2.54
C LEU A 147 -3.61 1.10 -3.85
N LEU A 148 -3.93 1.71 -4.99
CA LEU A 148 -3.58 1.19 -6.31
C LEU A 148 -2.08 0.95 -6.43
N SER A 149 -1.30 1.91 -5.97
CA SER A 149 0.15 1.81 -5.89
C SER A 149 0.56 0.62 -5.01
N ILE A 150 0.11 0.52 -3.76
CA ILE A 150 0.46 -0.59 -2.87
C ILE A 150 0.13 -1.95 -3.51
N PHE A 151 -1.04 -2.09 -4.14
CA PHE A 151 -1.43 -3.34 -4.79
C PHE A 151 -0.50 -3.71 -5.95
N VAL A 152 -0.20 -2.77 -6.85
CA VAL A 152 0.62 -3.02 -8.03
C VAL A 152 2.11 -3.18 -7.69
N PHE A 153 2.62 -2.45 -6.69
CA PHE A 153 4.06 -2.40 -6.37
C PHE A 153 4.52 -3.39 -5.32
N ASN A 154 3.66 -3.67 -4.36
CA ASN A 154 4.02 -4.49 -3.21
C ASN A 154 3.24 -5.81 -3.23
N ILE A 155 1.91 -5.78 -3.29
CA ILE A 155 1.12 -7.00 -3.13
C ILE A 155 1.30 -7.99 -4.28
N ILE A 156 1.04 -7.57 -5.53
CA ILE A 156 1.19 -8.46 -6.70
C ILE A 156 2.64 -8.98 -6.82
N PRO A 157 3.68 -8.14 -6.69
CA PRO A 157 5.07 -8.59 -6.86
C PRO A 157 5.53 -9.50 -5.74
N SER A 158 5.15 -9.21 -4.48
CA SER A 158 5.46 -10.09 -3.36
C SER A 158 4.77 -11.45 -3.51
N PHE A 159 3.53 -11.48 -4.01
CA PHE A 159 2.85 -12.76 -4.27
C PHE A 159 3.57 -13.57 -5.35
N PHE A 160 3.98 -12.92 -6.45
CA PHE A 160 4.78 -13.55 -7.50
C PHE A 160 6.12 -14.09 -6.96
N GLU A 161 6.82 -13.31 -6.15
CA GLU A 161 8.09 -13.70 -5.52
C GLU A 161 7.93 -14.90 -4.60
N ILE A 162 6.88 -14.92 -3.76
CA ILE A 162 6.55 -16.07 -2.91
C ILE A 162 6.30 -17.32 -3.77
N CYS A 163 5.50 -17.21 -4.83
CA CYS A 163 5.23 -18.34 -5.72
C CYS A 163 6.51 -18.86 -6.40
N LEU A 164 7.38 -17.95 -6.84
CA LEU A 164 8.63 -18.30 -7.50
C LEU A 164 9.60 -18.99 -6.53
N VAL A 165 9.77 -18.46 -5.32
CA VAL A 165 10.63 -19.05 -4.28
C VAL A 165 10.13 -20.45 -3.88
N ILE A 166 8.81 -20.61 -3.66
CA ILE A 166 8.22 -21.91 -3.32
C ILE A 166 8.38 -22.89 -4.49
N GLY A 167 8.15 -22.44 -5.73
CA GLY A 167 8.35 -23.27 -6.92
C GLY A 167 9.80 -23.70 -7.10
N LEU A 168 10.76 -22.81 -6.84
CA LEU A 168 12.18 -23.12 -6.90
C LEU A 168 12.58 -24.16 -5.86
N LEU A 169 12.09 -24.01 -4.63
CA LEU A 169 12.28 -24.99 -3.54
C LEU A 169 11.69 -26.34 -3.91
N TRP A 170 10.51 -26.37 -4.52
CA TRP A 170 9.86 -27.63 -4.92
C TRP A 170 10.66 -28.39 -5.98
N ILE A 171 11.31 -27.69 -6.91
CA ILE A 171 12.07 -28.31 -8.01
C ILE A 171 13.50 -28.69 -7.57
N ASN A 172 14.17 -27.85 -6.78
CA ASN A 172 15.60 -28.00 -6.48
C ASN A 172 15.89 -28.66 -5.13
N TYR A 173 14.90 -28.76 -4.24
CA TYR A 173 15.06 -29.29 -2.88
C TYR A 173 13.98 -30.33 -2.58
N ASP A 174 14.12 -31.03 -1.45
CA ASP A 174 13.09 -31.96 -0.97
C ASP A 174 11.74 -31.24 -0.77
N SER A 175 10.65 -31.89 -1.17
CA SER A 175 9.28 -31.36 -1.07
C SER A 175 8.92 -30.93 0.35
N PHE A 176 9.58 -31.49 1.37
CA PHE A 176 9.41 -31.08 2.77
C PHE A 176 9.75 -29.60 3.01
N PHE A 177 10.82 -29.08 2.37
CA PHE A 177 11.21 -27.67 2.52
C PHE A 177 10.18 -26.72 1.91
N ALA A 178 9.68 -27.04 0.72
CA ALA A 178 8.64 -26.25 0.07
C ALA A 178 7.34 -26.22 0.90
N LEU A 179 6.97 -27.35 1.52
CA LEU A 179 5.79 -27.46 2.38
C LEU A 179 5.92 -26.61 3.66
N ILE A 180 7.06 -26.66 4.34
CA ILE A 180 7.31 -25.83 5.54
C ILE A 180 7.29 -24.34 5.19
N SER A 181 7.93 -23.93 4.09
CA SER A 181 7.92 -22.54 3.65
C SER A 181 6.51 -22.05 3.33
N LEU A 182 5.71 -22.84 2.61
CA LEU A 182 4.31 -22.53 2.32
C LEU A 182 3.50 -22.36 3.62
N LEU A 183 3.63 -23.31 4.56
CA LEU A 183 2.91 -23.28 5.83
C LEU A 183 3.28 -22.06 6.67
N THR A 184 4.56 -21.69 6.66
CA THR A 184 5.06 -20.48 7.35
C THR A 184 4.44 -19.21 6.77
N VAL A 185 4.37 -19.09 5.45
CA VAL A 185 3.74 -17.94 4.78
C VAL A 185 2.25 -17.86 5.09
N VAL A 186 1.52 -18.98 5.00
CA VAL A 186 0.09 -19.02 5.29
C VAL A 186 -0.18 -18.65 6.75
N PHE A 187 0.60 -19.20 7.68
CA PHE A 187 0.50 -18.88 9.10
C PHE A 187 0.78 -17.40 9.38
N TYR A 188 1.84 -16.84 8.77
CA TYR A 188 2.16 -15.43 8.88
C TYR A 188 1.03 -14.53 8.38
N ILE A 189 0.43 -14.84 7.23
CA ILE A 189 -0.69 -14.06 6.68
C ILE A 189 -1.90 -14.15 7.61
N ALA A 190 -2.27 -15.36 8.05
CA ALA A 190 -3.42 -15.57 8.92
C ALA A 190 -3.29 -14.83 10.26
N LEU A 191 -2.12 -14.96 10.91
CA LEU A 191 -1.81 -14.26 12.16
C LEU A 191 -1.82 -12.74 11.96
N THR A 192 -1.19 -12.24 10.90
CA THR A 192 -1.17 -10.81 10.57
C THR A 192 -2.58 -10.27 10.38
N LEU A 193 -3.44 -10.98 9.64
CA LEU A 193 -4.83 -10.57 9.43
C LEU A 193 -5.63 -10.60 10.74
N ALA A 194 -5.49 -11.64 11.56
CA ALA A 194 -6.17 -11.74 12.85
C ALA A 194 -5.82 -10.57 13.78
N ILE A 195 -4.52 -10.29 13.94
CA ILE A 195 -4.05 -9.17 14.77
C ILE A 195 -4.50 -7.83 14.19
N THR A 196 -4.41 -7.65 12.87
CA THR A 196 -4.80 -6.40 12.20
C THR A 196 -6.29 -6.14 12.39
N THR A 197 -7.15 -7.12 12.13
CA THR A 197 -8.61 -6.96 12.30
C THR A 197 -8.98 -6.67 13.75
N TRP A 198 -8.31 -7.31 14.72
CA TRP A 198 -8.50 -7.01 16.13
C TRP A 198 -8.09 -5.57 16.49
N ARG A 199 -6.91 -5.13 16.03
CA ARG A 199 -6.38 -3.78 16.29
C ARG A 199 -7.21 -2.68 15.63
N MET A 200 -7.80 -2.96 14.47
CA MET A 200 -8.61 -1.99 13.71
C MET A 200 -9.79 -1.45 14.53
N LYS A 201 -10.39 -2.25 15.42
CA LYS A 201 -11.47 -1.79 16.30
C LYS A 201 -11.06 -0.58 17.15
N TYR A 202 -9.87 -0.62 17.73
CA TYR A 202 -9.34 0.49 18.54
C TYR A 202 -8.94 1.69 17.70
N ARG A 203 -8.44 1.46 16.48
CA ARG A 203 -8.11 2.54 15.55
C ARG A 203 -9.34 3.34 15.13
N TYR A 204 -10.49 2.69 14.96
CA TYR A 204 -11.75 3.40 14.70
C TYR A 204 -12.16 4.29 15.86
N GLN A 205 -12.18 3.75 17.07
CA GLN A 205 -12.53 4.52 18.27
C GLN A 205 -11.59 5.72 18.46
N MET A 206 -10.29 5.51 18.27
CA MET A 206 -9.30 6.58 18.34
C MET A 206 -9.55 7.67 17.28
N ASN A 207 -9.89 7.30 16.04
CA ASN A 207 -10.18 8.26 14.98
C ASN A 207 -11.46 9.06 15.27
N ASP A 208 -12.50 8.43 15.82
CA ASP A 208 -13.75 9.11 16.19
C ASP A 208 -13.50 10.13 17.31
N MET A 209 -12.79 9.72 18.38
CA MET A 209 -12.40 10.62 19.48
C MET A 209 -11.50 11.77 18.98
N GLN A 210 -10.56 11.48 18.09
CA GLN A 210 -9.70 12.50 17.49
C GLN A 210 -10.50 13.51 16.65
N SER A 211 -11.52 13.04 15.91
CA SER A 211 -12.38 13.94 15.15
C SER A 211 -13.21 14.83 16.07
N GLU A 212 -13.75 14.29 17.15
CA GLU A 212 -14.53 15.05 18.14
C GLU A 212 -13.68 16.12 18.83
N ALA A 213 -12.49 15.75 19.34
CA ALA A 213 -11.55 16.68 19.97
C ALA A 213 -11.14 17.81 19.00
N ASN A 214 -10.85 17.48 17.75
CA ASN A 214 -10.49 18.47 16.73
C ASN A 214 -11.67 19.39 16.37
N THR A 215 -12.89 18.87 16.31
CA THR A 215 -14.09 19.69 16.10
C THR A 215 -14.31 20.64 17.27
N ASN A 216 -14.22 20.17 18.52
CA ASN A 216 -14.37 21.00 19.72
C ASN A 216 -13.31 22.12 19.76
N ALA A 217 -12.04 21.80 19.47
CA ALA A 217 -10.96 22.77 19.43
C ALA A 217 -11.18 23.86 18.36
N VAL A 218 -11.56 23.47 17.14
CA VAL A 218 -11.83 24.41 16.05
C VAL A 218 -13.04 25.29 16.36
N ASP A 219 -14.11 24.72 16.92
CA ASP A 219 -15.32 25.46 17.25
C ASP A 219 -15.08 26.49 18.37
N SER A 220 -14.32 26.12 19.40
CA SER A 220 -13.90 27.01 20.48
C SER A 220 -13.04 28.19 19.98
N LEU A 221 -12.11 27.92 19.05
CA LEU A 221 -11.24 28.96 18.47
C LEU A 221 -11.98 29.87 17.48
N ILE A 222 -12.91 29.34 16.67
CA ILE A 222 -13.75 30.16 15.78
C ILE A 222 -14.68 31.05 16.59
N ASN A 223 -15.25 30.52 17.67
CA ASN A 223 -16.15 31.25 18.57
C ASN A 223 -15.43 31.84 19.78
N TYR A 224 -14.15 32.20 19.63
CA TYR A 224 -13.29 32.69 20.71
C TYR A 224 -13.90 33.88 21.46
N GLU A 225 -14.56 34.79 20.72
CA GLU A 225 -15.23 35.96 21.30
C GLU A 225 -16.32 35.54 22.31
N THR A 226 -17.15 34.55 21.97
CA THR A 226 -18.18 33.99 22.86
C THR A 226 -17.54 33.38 24.10
N VAL A 227 -16.47 32.59 23.95
CA VAL A 227 -15.78 31.96 25.08
C VAL A 227 -15.25 33.03 26.06
N LYS A 228 -14.70 34.14 25.52
CA LYS A 228 -14.22 35.28 26.32
C LYS A 228 -15.33 36.09 26.96
N TYR A 229 -16.43 36.36 26.26
CA TYR A 229 -17.58 37.07 26.83
C TYR A 229 -18.16 36.36 28.06
N PHE A 230 -18.17 35.03 28.04
CA PHE A 230 -18.72 34.21 29.13
C PHE A 230 -17.67 33.72 30.14
N ASN A 231 -16.38 34.04 29.98
CA ASN A 231 -15.27 33.55 30.81
C ASN A 231 -15.30 32.01 30.99
N ARG A 232 -15.43 31.27 29.88
CA ARG A 232 -15.57 29.80 29.86
C ARG A 232 -14.34 29.06 29.34
N GLU A 233 -13.16 29.67 29.43
CA GLU A 233 -11.91 29.07 28.94
C GLU A 233 -11.61 27.73 29.62
N ASP A 234 -11.69 27.66 30.95
CA ASP A 234 -11.43 26.43 31.70
C ASP A 234 -12.42 25.31 31.34
N PHE A 235 -13.65 25.66 30.99
CA PHE A 235 -14.66 24.68 30.56
C PHE A 235 -14.29 24.07 29.20
N GLU A 236 -13.91 24.89 28.22
CA GLU A 236 -13.49 24.40 26.90
C GLU A 236 -12.18 23.62 26.97
N VAL A 237 -11.25 23.98 27.86
CA VAL A 237 -10.01 23.22 28.10
C VAL A 237 -10.30 21.85 28.72
N ASN A 238 -11.22 21.74 29.68
CA ASN A 238 -11.59 20.45 30.29
C ASN A 238 -12.43 19.56 29.36
N ARG A 239 -13.06 20.15 28.34
CA ARG A 239 -13.87 19.45 27.33
C ARG A 239 -13.01 18.83 26.20
N TYR A 240 -11.82 19.37 25.96
CA TYR A 240 -10.84 18.88 25.00
C TYR A 240 -10.07 17.67 25.53
#